data_AF-A0A914TPM6-F1
#
_entry.id   AF-A0A914TPM6-F1
#
_cell.length_a   1.000
_cell.length_b   1.000
_cell.length_c   1.000
_cell.angle_alpha   90.00
_cell.angle_beta   90.00
_cell.angle_gamma   90.00
#
_symmetry.space_group_name_H-M   'P 1'
#
loop_
_entity.id
_entity.type
_entity.pdbx_description
1 polymer ?
#
loop_
_entity_poly.entity_id
_entity_poly.type
_entity_poly.pdbx_seq_one_letter_code
_entity_poly.pdbx_strand_id
1 'polypeptide(L)'
;MFLAKAKKVPRSDIRKYFTDFTGDHTSPKSVQLFLLDKFEKSRRDRTVPFFYHFTTAIDTDNIRRVFEDCRQSILEQNLKTLMMQ
;
A
#
# COMPACT_ATOMS: atom_id res chain seq x y z
N MET A 1 2.71 0.03 -3.68
CA MET A 1 3.39 1.22 -3.12
C MET A 1 4.84 0.84 -2.84
N PHE A 2 5.77 1.47 -3.56
CA PHE A 2 7.17 1.05 -3.68
C PHE A 2 7.89 0.98 -2.31
N LEU A 3 8.44 -0.19 -1.98
CA LEU A 3 9.37 -0.39 -0.86
C LEU A 3 10.69 0.30 -1.20
N ALA A 4 10.75 1.62 -0.96
CA ALA A 4 12.01 2.33 -0.89
C ALA A 4 12.73 1.95 0.41
N LYS A 5 13.39 0.78 0.36
CA LYS A 5 14.50 0.33 1.22
C LYS A 5 14.18 0.26 2.72
N ALA A 6 13.96 -0.95 3.24
CA ALA A 6 14.04 -1.23 4.69
C ALA A 6 15.33 -0.68 5.34
N LYS A 7 16.40 -0.51 4.56
CA LYS A 7 17.67 0.14 4.97
C LYS A 7 17.56 1.65 5.23
N LYS A 8 16.54 2.35 4.70
CA LYS A 8 16.37 3.80 4.86
C LYS A 8 15.68 4.15 6.18
N VAL A 9 14.71 3.36 6.61
CA VAL A 9 13.95 3.57 7.85
C VAL A 9 14.86 3.80 9.07
N PRO A 10 15.88 2.96 9.35
CA PRO A 10 16.77 3.20 10.48
C PRO A 10 17.77 4.35 10.27
N ARG A 11 17.97 4.84 9.04
CA ARG A 11 18.95 5.91 8.73
C ARG A 11 18.32 7.30 8.62
N SER A 12 17.03 7.37 8.31
CA SER A 12 16.31 8.61 8.07
C SER A 12 15.00 8.58 8.84
N ASP A 13 14.93 9.39 9.90
CA ASP A 13 13.74 9.52 10.72
C ASP A 13 12.59 10.18 9.93
N ILE A 14 11.48 9.44 9.80
CA ILE A 14 10.28 9.91 9.09
C ILE A 14 9.63 11.13 9.76
N ARG A 15 9.79 11.29 11.08
CA ARG A 15 9.20 12.39 11.86
C ARG A 15 9.70 13.76 11.44
N LYS A 16 10.88 13.81 10.82
CA LYS A 16 11.43 15.05 10.24
C LYS A 16 10.64 15.58 9.03
N TYR A 17 9.85 14.71 8.38
CA TYR A 17 9.07 15.04 7.19
C TYR A 17 7.56 15.01 7.47
N PHE A 18 7.15 14.20 8.44
CA PHE A 18 5.75 14.02 8.82
C PHE A 18 5.63 14.18 10.34
N THR A 19 5.32 15.39 10.78
CA THR A 19 5.22 15.74 12.20
C THR A 19 4.06 15.05 12.92
N ASP A 20 3.08 14.56 12.17
CA ASP A 20 1.92 13.83 12.68
C ASP A 20 2.12 12.30 12.74
N PHE A 21 3.33 11.80 12.45
CA PHE A 21 3.67 10.41 12.66
C PHE A 21 3.89 10.11 14.16
N THR A 22 2.99 9.32 14.75
CA THR A 22 3.03 8.94 16.17
C THR A 22 3.49 7.50 16.42
N GLY A 23 3.86 6.77 15.36
CA GLY A 23 4.30 5.38 15.44
C GLY A 23 5.78 5.19 15.79
N ASP A 24 6.24 3.93 15.73
CA ASP A 24 7.66 3.61 15.86
C ASP A 24 8.40 3.89 14.54
N HIS A 25 9.16 4.98 14.52
CA HIS A 25 9.91 5.45 13.34
C HIS A 25 11.03 4.49 12.90
N THR A 26 11.45 3.57 13.77
CA THR A 26 12.46 2.55 13.44
C THR A 26 11.85 1.28 12.84
N SER A 27 10.53 1.09 13.03
CA SER A 27 9.78 -0.04 12.50
C SER A 27 9.33 0.21 11.06
N PRO A 28 9.82 -0.54 10.07
CA PRO A 28 9.34 -0.41 8.69
C PRO A 28 7.83 -0.67 8.58
N LYS A 29 7.28 -1.54 9.43
CA LYS A 29 5.84 -1.84 9.44
C LYS A 29 5.02 -0.65 9.92
N SER A 30 5.45 0.04 10.97
CA SER A 30 4.76 1.22 11.48
C SER A 30 4.76 2.34 10.44
N VAL A 31 5.90 2.57 9.79
CA VAL A 31 6.04 3.53 8.69
C VAL A 31 5.15 3.16 7.49
N GLN A 32 5.13 1.88 7.10
CA GLN A 32 4.29 1.39 5.99
C GLN A 32 2.81 1.64 6.24
N LEU A 33 2.31 1.30 7.44
CA LEU A 33 0.91 1.47 7.80
C LEU A 33 0.51 2.95 7.87
N PHE A 34 1.41 3.80 8.38
CA PHE A 34 1.17 5.25 8.36
C PHE A 34 1.04 5.81 6.95
N LEU A 35 1.95 5.43 6.04
CA LEU A 35 1.86 5.89 4.66
C LEU A 35 0.58 5.41 3.99
N LEU A 36 0.22 4.14 4.22
CA LEU A 36 -1.03 3.58 3.72
C LEU A 36 -2.25 4.39 4.20
N ASP A 37 -2.33 4.65 5.51
CA ASP A 37 -3.39 5.47 6.11
C ASP A 37 -3.45 6.88 5.53
N LYS A 38 -2.29 7.52 5.30
CA LYS A 38 -2.23 8.82 4.62
C LYS A 38 -2.82 8.77 3.22
N PHE A 39 -2.48 7.76 2.42
CA PHE A 39 -3.05 7.61 1.07
C PHE A 39 -4.55 7.35 1.14
N GLU A 40 -5.02 6.50 2.05
CA GLU A 40 -6.44 6.21 2.21
C GLU A 40 -7.25 7.45 2.61
N LYS A 41 -6.72 8.26 3.55
CA LYS A 41 -7.34 9.52 3.99
C LYS A 41 -7.35 10.61 2.91
N SER A 42 -6.43 10.55 1.94
CA SER A 42 -6.37 11.52 0.84
C SER A 42 -7.41 11.29 -0.26
N ARG A 43 -8.14 10.17 -0.21
CA ARG A 43 -9.12 9.80 -1.24
C ARG A 43 -10.36 10.68 -1.19
N ARG A 44 -10.77 11.20 -2.36
CA ARG A 44 -12.01 11.98 -2.52
C ARG A 44 -13.26 11.13 -2.32
N ASP A 45 -13.29 9.98 -3.00
CA ASP A 45 -14.34 9.00 -2.87
C ASP A 45 -13.80 7.80 -2.11
N ARG A 46 -14.41 7.47 -0.96
CA ARG A 46 -14.06 6.34 -0.10
C ARG A 46 -15.04 5.17 -0.22
N THR A 47 -16.04 5.28 -1.09
CA THR A 47 -17.00 4.19 -1.38
C THR A 47 -16.39 3.12 -2.28
N VAL A 48 -15.46 3.50 -3.16
CA VAL A 48 -14.68 2.54 -3.96
C VAL A 48 -13.70 1.78 -3.04
N PRO A 49 -13.53 0.47 -3.14
CA PRO A 49 -12.56 -0.25 -2.31
C PRO A 49 -11.11 0.25 -2.49
N PHE A 50 -10.32 0.28 -1.41
CA PHE A 50 -8.89 0.64 -1.46
C PHE A 50 -8.00 -0.59 -1.58
N PHE A 51 -7.55 -0.91 -2.79
CA PHE A 51 -6.61 -2.01 -2.99
C PHE A 51 -5.18 -1.54 -2.85
N TYR A 52 -4.39 -2.23 -2.02
CA TYR A 52 -3.00 -1.88 -1.80
C TYR A 52 -2.12 -3.13 -1.62
N HIS A 53 -0.89 -3.02 -2.10
CA HIS A 53 0.19 -3.96 -1.81
C HIS A 53 1.48 -3.21 -1.52
N PHE A 54 2.24 -3.69 -0.54
CA PHE A 54 3.63 -3.29 -0.35
C PHE A 54 4.50 -4.14 -1.27
N THR A 55 5.22 -3.48 -2.17
CA THR A 55 5.92 -4.18 -3.24
C THR A 55 7.40 -3.83 -3.31
N THR A 56 8.22 -4.82 -3.62
CA THR A 56 9.61 -4.64 -4.03
C THR A 56 9.67 -4.95 -5.51
N ALA A 57 9.78 -3.93 -6.36
CA ALA A 57 9.67 -4.09 -7.82
C ALA A 57 10.71 -5.03 -8.44
N ILE A 58 11.85 -5.21 -7.77
CA ILE A 58 12.95 -6.10 -8.21
C ILE A 58 12.81 -7.54 -7.67
N ASP A 59 11.82 -7.80 -6.80
CA ASP A 59 11.54 -9.13 -6.26
C ASP A 59 10.45 -9.78 -7.12
N THR A 60 10.87 -10.70 -8.00
CA THR A 60 9.98 -11.35 -8.97
C THR A 60 8.90 -12.19 -8.29
N ASP A 61 9.20 -12.80 -7.14
CA ASP A 61 8.23 -13.59 -6.38
C ASP A 61 7.19 -12.70 -5.69
N ASN A 62 7.59 -11.54 -5.20
CA ASN A 62 6.65 -10.54 -4.70
C ASN A 62 5.73 -10.03 -5.81
N ILE A 63 6.29 -9.68 -6.97
CA ILE A 63 5.51 -9.18 -8.11
C ILE A 63 4.56 -10.23 -8.67
N ARG A 64 4.97 -11.50 -8.75
CA ARG A 64 4.10 -12.58 -9.20
C ARG A 64 2.83 -12.69 -8.34
N ARG A 65 2.99 -12.74 -7.01
CA ARG A 65 1.85 -12.83 -6.07
C ARG A 65 0.94 -11.60 -6.14
N VAL A 66 1.54 -10.40 -6.15
CA VAL A 66 0.78 -9.14 -6.27
C VAL A 66 -0.02 -9.10 -7.56
N PHE A 67 0.54 -9.58 -8.66
CA PHE A 67 -0.14 -9.60 -9.96
C PHE A 67 -1.25 -10.66 -10.03
N GLU A 68 -1.12 -11.78 -9.31
CA GLU A 68 -2.22 -12.74 -9.10
C GLU A 68 -3.38 -12.09 -8.35
N ASP A 69 -3.11 -11.43 -7.22
CA ASP A 69 -4.14 -10.75 -6.41
C ASP A 69 -4.85 -9.62 -7.19
N CYS A 70 -4.09 -8.85 -7.97
CA CYS A 70 -4.65 -7.78 -8.81
C CYS A 70 -5.57 -8.35 -9.91
N ARG A 71 -5.15 -9.43 -10.58
CA ARG A 71 -5.96 -10.10 -11.61
C ARG A 71 -7.28 -10.59 -11.03
N GLN A 72 -7.24 -11.22 -9.87
CA GLN A 72 -8.44 -11.71 -9.19
C GLN A 72 -9.39 -10.55 -8.82
N SER A 73 -8.86 -9.49 -8.22
CA SER A 73 -9.66 -8.34 -7.80
C SER A 73 -10.38 -7.66 -8.99
N ILE A 74 -9.68 -7.48 -10.11
CA ILE A 74 -10.24 -6.90 -11.34
C ILE A 74 -11.32 -7.83 -11.92
N LEU A 75 -11.04 -9.14 -11.97
CA LEU A 75 -11.99 -10.12 -12.48
C LEU A 75 -13.28 -10.12 -11.65
N GLU A 76 -13.18 -10.16 -10.32
CA GLU A 76 -14.33 -10.11 -9.42
C GLU A 76 -15.15 -8.83 -9.57
N GLN A 77 -14.48 -7.68 -9.74
CA GLN A 77 -15.16 -6.40 -9.96
C GLN A 77 -15.93 -6.38 -11.29
N ASN A 78 -15.33 -6.92 -12.35
CA ASN A 78 -15.97 -7.01 -13.66
C ASN A 78 -17.15 -7.99 -13.63
N LEU A 79 -17.01 -9.14 -12.97
CA LEU A 79 -18.10 -10.12 -12.81
C LEU A 79 -19.28 -9.55 -12.01
N LYS A 80 -19.01 -8.84 -10.91
CA LYS A 80 -20.06 -8.14 -10.14
C LYS A 80 -20.82 -7.12 -10.99
N THR A 81 -20.09 -6.37 -11.82
CA THR A 81 -20.70 -5.39 -12.73
C THR A 81 -21.59 -6.07 -13.77
N LEU A 82 -21.13 -7.19 -14.34
CA LEU A 82 -21.89 -7.96 -15.33
C LEU A 82 -23.14 -8.63 -14.75
N MET A 83 -23.05 -9.17 -13.52
CA MET A 83 -24.16 -9.87 -12.86
C MET A 83 -25.21 -8.93 -12.24
N MET A 84 -24.87 -7.65 -12.04
CA MET A 84 -25.79 -6.63 -11.53
C MET A 84 -26.44 -5.78 -12.63
N GLN A 85 -26.21 -6.13 -13.90
CA GLN A 85 -26.98 -5.66 -15.07
C GLN A 85 -28.08 -6.65 -15.42
#